data_AF-A0A7K3YZU0-F1
#
_entry.id   AF-A0A7K3YZU0-F1
#
_cell.length_a   1.000
_cell.length_b   1.000
_cell.length_c   1.000
_cell.angle_alpha   90.00
_cell.angle_beta   90.00
_cell.angle_gamma   90.00
#
_symmetry.space_group_name_H-M   'P 1'
#
loop_
_entity.id
_entity.type
_entity.pdbx_description
1 polymer ?
#
loop_
_entity_poly.entity_id
_entity_poly.type
_entity_poly.pdbx_seq_one_letter_code
_entity_poly.pdbx_strand_id
1 'polypeptide(L)'
;MNILKNPGLPQPPAGHAVLHPSCVPRLPASGIAAQPHHENSAGSRASCTLPPPRREPALSHDAFVTLRLGETHHIISENYAYKTDAYYTILQHELEGQAVKPASSDVLDISVVPLCLERARLQGIPVCDWGISQGYVPIPSILYGINYFASTA
;
A
#
# COMPACT_ATOMS: atom_id res chain seq x y z
N MET A 1 -24.39 -28.08 8.69
CA MET A 1 -23.44 -28.99 9.37
C MET A 1 -23.41 -30.29 8.58
N ASN A 2 -22.29 -30.61 7.95
CA ASN A 2 -21.93 -31.96 7.49
C ASN A 2 -20.42 -31.95 7.22
N ILE A 3 -19.67 -32.62 8.11
CA ILE A 3 -18.24 -32.88 7.97
C ILE A 3 -18.10 -34.18 7.18
N LEU A 4 -17.62 -34.11 5.94
CA LEU A 4 -17.05 -35.27 5.27
C LEU A 4 -15.53 -35.25 5.44
N LYS A 5 -15.08 -36.20 6.24
CA LYS A 5 -13.71 -36.67 6.37
C LYS A 5 -13.37 -37.47 5.12
N ASN A 6 -12.26 -37.20 4.45
CA ASN A 6 -11.68 -38.14 3.49
C ASN A 6 -10.16 -38.29 3.75
N PRO A 7 -9.62 -39.52 3.74
CA PRO A 7 -8.28 -39.84 4.21
C PRO A 7 -7.25 -39.89 3.07
N GLY A 8 -6.01 -39.54 3.41
CA GLY A 8 -4.80 -40.06 2.75
C GLY A 8 -4.34 -39.35 1.49
N LEU A 9 -3.21 -38.63 1.58
CA LEU A 9 -2.19 -38.49 0.52
C LEU A 9 -0.86 -38.04 1.20
N PRO A 10 0.31 -38.16 0.55
CA PRO A 10 1.40 -39.06 0.94
C PRO A 10 2.58 -38.32 1.61
N GLN A 11 3.44 -39.06 2.31
CA GLN A 11 4.70 -38.52 2.80
C GLN A 11 5.66 -38.18 1.64
N PRO A 12 6.43 -37.07 1.71
CA PRO A 12 7.38 -36.71 0.68
C PRO A 12 8.64 -37.60 0.73
N PRO A 13 9.22 -37.95 -0.43
CA PRO A 13 10.43 -38.77 -0.49
C PRO A 13 11.66 -38.03 0.04
N ALA A 14 12.52 -38.77 0.76
CA ALA A 14 13.86 -38.36 1.12
C ALA A 14 14.72 -38.24 -0.15
N GLY A 15 15.12 -37.02 -0.49
CA GLY A 15 15.97 -36.75 -1.64
C GLY A 15 16.76 -35.46 -1.43
N HIS A 16 18.07 -35.62 -1.21
CA HIS A 16 19.03 -34.54 -1.08
C HIS A 16 19.04 -33.64 -2.34
N ALA A 17 18.85 -32.34 -2.17
CA ALA A 17 19.26 -31.34 -3.14
C ALA A 17 20.25 -30.37 -2.45
N VAL A 18 21.50 -30.46 -2.88
CA VAL A 18 22.64 -29.65 -2.43
C VAL A 18 22.41 -28.20 -2.87
N LEU A 19 22.38 -27.27 -1.90
CA LEU A 19 22.31 -25.83 -2.15
C LEU A 19 23.72 -25.31 -2.51
N HIS A 20 23.86 -24.70 -3.69
CA HIS A 20 25.04 -23.94 -4.07
C HIS A 20 24.85 -22.46 -3.64
N PRO A 21 25.77 -21.85 -2.88
CA PRO A 21 25.58 -20.52 -2.32
C PRO A 21 26.22 -19.45 -3.22
N SER A 22 25.54 -19.01 -4.27
CA SER A 22 25.88 -17.72 -4.89
C SER A 22 24.71 -17.19 -5.73
N CYS A 23 23.89 -16.34 -5.11
CA CYS A 23 23.19 -15.23 -5.76
C CYS A 23 22.22 -14.61 -4.75
N VAL A 24 22.74 -13.74 -3.88
CA VAL A 24 21.90 -12.82 -3.09
C VAL A 24 22.25 -11.41 -3.55
N PRO A 25 21.30 -10.62 -4.09
CA PRO A 25 21.52 -9.21 -4.35
C PRO A 25 21.70 -8.45 -3.04
N ARG A 26 22.83 -7.77 -2.88
CA ARG A 26 23.23 -7.01 -1.70
C ARG A 26 22.58 -5.62 -1.75
N LEU A 27 21.58 -5.37 -0.91
CA LEU A 27 21.01 -4.03 -0.70
C LEU A 27 22.08 -3.10 -0.06
N PRO A 28 22.25 -1.85 -0.52
CA PRO A 28 23.22 -0.94 0.06
C PRO A 28 22.78 -0.46 1.45
N ALA A 29 23.72 -0.55 2.40
CA ALA A 29 23.58 -0.10 3.77
C ALA A 29 23.51 1.43 3.84
N SER A 30 22.55 1.94 4.61
CA SER A 30 22.41 3.36 4.94
C SER A 30 23.69 3.91 5.59
N GLY A 31 24.35 4.82 4.90
CA GLY A 31 25.52 5.54 5.39
C GLY A 31 25.14 6.61 6.41
N ILE A 32 25.73 6.51 7.59
CA ILE A 32 25.73 7.54 8.64
C ILE A 32 26.53 8.75 8.11
N ALA A 33 25.87 9.89 7.95
CA ALA A 33 26.50 11.13 7.52
C ALA A 33 27.13 11.86 8.71
N ALA A 34 28.41 12.19 8.54
CA ALA A 34 29.26 12.91 9.49
C ALA A 34 28.85 14.38 9.67
N GLN A 35 29.08 14.90 10.88
CA GLN A 35 29.03 16.33 11.19
C GLN A 35 30.21 17.07 10.53
N PRO A 36 30.04 18.34 10.10
CA PRO A 36 31.16 19.22 9.84
C PRO A 36 31.22 20.42 10.81
N HIS A 37 32.46 20.87 10.93
CA HIS A 37 33.00 21.83 11.88
C HIS A 37 32.64 23.29 11.56
N HIS A 38 32.67 24.08 12.63
CA HIS A 38 32.56 25.54 12.67
C HIS A 38 33.79 26.21 12.03
N GLU A 39 33.58 27.11 11.06
CA GLU A 39 34.55 28.17 10.72
C GLU A 39 33.82 29.42 10.20
N ASN A 40 34.12 30.56 10.81
CA ASN A 40 33.57 31.89 10.50
C ASN A 40 34.49 32.63 9.52
N SER A 41 33.95 33.33 8.50
CA SER A 41 34.14 34.79 8.32
C SER A 41 33.61 35.34 6.98
N ALA A 42 32.79 36.39 7.13
CA ALA A 42 32.66 37.65 6.37
C ALA A 42 32.63 37.66 4.83
N GLY A 43 31.49 38.12 4.28
CA GLY A 43 31.36 38.61 2.91
C GLY A 43 30.03 39.32 2.67
N SER A 44 30.05 40.66 2.65
CA SER A 44 28.91 41.54 2.36
C SER A 44 28.34 41.30 0.95
N ARG A 45 27.01 41.11 0.84
CA ARG A 45 26.28 41.28 -0.44
C ARG A 45 24.80 41.59 -0.21
N ALA A 46 24.30 42.50 -1.05
CA ALA A 46 23.04 43.21 -0.96
C ALA A 46 21.79 42.33 -0.74
N SER A 47 20.91 42.80 0.14
CA SER A 47 19.57 42.26 0.37
C SER A 47 18.66 42.56 -0.82
N CYS A 48 18.62 41.65 -1.79
CA CYS A 48 17.48 41.53 -2.69
C CYS A 48 16.44 40.66 -2.00
N THR A 49 15.44 41.30 -1.40
CA THR A 49 14.32 40.62 -0.75
C THR A 49 13.48 39.94 -1.82
N LEU A 50 13.73 38.64 -2.04
CA LEU A 50 12.82 37.79 -2.79
C LEU A 50 11.46 37.78 -2.05
N PRO A 51 10.32 37.93 -2.74
CA PRO A 51 9.02 37.72 -2.12
C PRO A 51 9.01 36.33 -1.48
N PRO A 52 8.40 36.16 -0.30
CA PRO A 52 8.42 34.90 0.42
C PRO A 52 7.93 33.80 -0.53
N PRO A 53 8.58 32.61 -0.55
CA PRO A 53 8.07 31.50 -1.31
C PRO A 53 6.62 31.29 -0.89
N ARG A 54 5.71 31.31 -1.86
CA ARG A 54 4.32 30.94 -1.66
C ARG A 54 4.37 29.56 -1.03
N ARG A 55 4.07 29.47 0.28
CA ARG A 55 4.00 28.20 0.99
C ARG A 55 2.90 27.42 0.29
N GLU A 56 3.29 26.52 -0.60
CA GLU A 56 2.42 25.42 -0.95
C GLU A 56 2.04 24.78 0.37
N PRO A 57 0.74 24.62 0.68
CA PRO A 57 0.36 23.88 1.86
C PRO A 57 0.94 22.49 1.66
N ALA A 58 2.03 22.19 2.38
CA ALA A 58 2.47 20.83 2.55
C ALA A 58 1.30 20.14 3.23
N LEU A 59 0.49 19.46 2.43
CA LEU A 59 -0.51 18.54 2.93
C LEU A 59 0.31 17.59 3.80
N SER A 60 0.02 17.55 5.11
CA SER A 60 0.55 16.46 5.92
C SER A 60 0.14 15.17 5.24
N HIS A 61 0.91 14.09 5.38
CA HIS A 61 0.64 12.82 4.70
C HIS A 61 -0.83 12.32 4.86
N ASP A 62 -1.53 12.76 5.92
CA ASP A 62 -2.93 12.44 6.20
C ASP A 62 -3.93 13.56 5.88
N ALA A 63 -3.50 14.68 5.32
CA ALA A 63 -4.39 15.75 4.90
C ALA A 63 -5.08 15.36 3.59
N PHE A 64 -6.40 15.54 3.56
CA PHE A 64 -7.19 15.39 2.35
C PHE A 64 -8.05 16.64 2.13
N VAL A 65 -8.46 16.85 0.90
CA VAL A 65 -9.32 17.96 0.49
C VAL A 65 -10.62 17.39 -0.07
N THR A 66 -11.73 17.88 0.46
CA THR A 66 -13.07 17.59 -0.10
C THR A 66 -13.46 18.70 -1.07
N LEU A 67 -13.68 18.33 -2.33
CA LEU A 67 -14.24 19.22 -3.34
C LEU A 67 -15.66 18.78 -3.68
N ARG A 68 -16.54 19.72 -4.02
CA ARG A 68 -17.87 19.41 -4.54
C ARG A 68 -17.93 19.82 -6.00
N LEU A 69 -18.16 18.85 -6.89
CA LEU A 69 -18.35 19.08 -8.31
C LEU A 69 -19.79 18.67 -8.68
N GLY A 70 -20.67 19.65 -8.83
CA GLY A 70 -22.12 19.41 -8.94
C GLY A 70 -22.66 18.75 -7.67
N GLU A 71 -23.22 17.54 -7.83
CA GLU A 71 -23.77 16.73 -6.73
C GLU A 71 -22.80 15.65 -6.22
N THR A 72 -21.56 15.59 -6.74
CA THR A 72 -20.56 14.59 -6.34
C THR A 72 -19.50 15.21 -5.44
N HIS A 73 -19.24 14.57 -4.32
CA HIS A 73 -18.10 14.87 -3.44
C HIS A 73 -16.85 14.17 -3.97
N HIS A 74 -15.75 14.89 -4.05
CA HIS A 74 -14.45 14.38 -4.47
C HIS A 74 -13.50 14.50 -3.28
N ILE A 75 -13.09 13.35 -2.74
CA ILE A 75 -12.09 13.30 -1.67
C ILE A 75 -10.73 13.16 -2.34
N ILE A 76 -9.89 14.18 -2.26
CA ILE A 76 -8.52 14.21 -2.82
C ILE A 76 -7.53 14.00 -1.68
N SER A 77 -6.81 12.89 -1.71
CA SER A 77 -5.79 12.55 -0.72
C SER A 77 -4.53 12.00 -1.41
N GLU A 78 -3.38 12.16 -0.76
CA GLU A 78 -2.16 11.45 -1.17
C GLU A 78 -2.25 9.95 -0.82
N ASN A 79 -3.03 9.60 0.21
CA ASN A 79 -3.10 8.24 0.73
C ASN A 79 -4.55 7.76 0.92
N TYR A 80 -5.01 6.93 -0.01
CA TYR A 80 -6.30 6.24 0.07
C TYR A 80 -6.19 4.83 0.65
N ALA A 81 -5.10 4.45 1.32
CA ALA A 81 -4.99 3.10 1.87
C ALA A 81 -6.18 2.75 2.79
N TYR A 82 -6.52 1.48 2.85
CA TYR A 82 -7.56 1.00 3.75
C TYR A 82 -7.27 1.45 5.20
N LYS A 83 -8.32 1.93 5.89
CA LYS A 83 -8.29 2.49 7.26
C LYS A 83 -7.55 3.83 7.42
N THR A 84 -7.36 4.60 6.37
CA THR A 84 -6.97 6.02 6.51
C THR A 84 -8.18 6.93 6.74
N ASP A 85 -7.93 8.15 7.20
CA ASP A 85 -8.99 9.16 7.37
C ASP A 85 -9.70 9.48 6.05
N ALA A 86 -8.97 9.48 4.93
CA ALA A 86 -9.56 9.66 3.60
C ALA A 86 -10.53 8.51 3.26
N TYR A 87 -10.15 7.26 3.55
CA TYR A 87 -11.04 6.10 3.35
C TYR A 87 -12.32 6.20 4.20
N TYR A 88 -12.18 6.51 5.49
CA TYR A 88 -13.36 6.62 6.37
C TYR A 88 -14.26 7.79 5.98
N THR A 89 -13.68 8.89 5.48
CA THR A 89 -14.46 10.02 4.95
C THR A 89 -15.26 9.62 3.72
N ILE A 90 -14.65 8.89 2.77
CA ILE A 90 -15.36 8.33 1.61
C ILE A 90 -16.51 7.44 2.08
N LEU A 91 -16.24 6.50 2.98
CA LEU A 91 -17.25 5.58 3.50
C LEU A 91 -18.41 6.32 4.19
N GLN A 92 -18.11 7.38 4.95
CA GLN A 92 -19.12 8.20 5.60
C GLN A 92 -20.08 8.85 4.58
N HIS A 93 -19.53 9.43 3.50
CA HIS A 93 -20.35 10.00 2.43
C HIS A 93 -21.24 8.95 1.76
N GLU A 94 -20.72 7.74 1.52
CA GLU A 94 -21.53 6.64 0.95
C GLU A 94 -22.65 6.19 1.89
N LEU A 95 -22.39 6.09 3.19
CA LEU A 95 -23.40 5.74 4.20
C LEU A 95 -24.50 6.79 4.32
N GLU A 96 -24.17 8.06 4.06
CA GLU A 96 -25.12 9.16 3.97
C GLU A 96 -25.89 9.19 2.64
N GLY A 97 -25.63 8.25 1.73
CA GLY A 97 -26.25 8.19 0.41
C GLY A 97 -25.78 9.28 -0.55
N GLN A 98 -24.66 9.93 -0.24
CA GLN A 98 -24.08 10.98 -1.09
C GLN A 98 -23.23 10.35 -2.19
N ALA A 99 -23.29 10.93 -3.39
CA ALA A 99 -22.37 10.55 -4.45
C ALA A 99 -20.95 11.03 -4.08
N VAL A 100 -20.00 10.10 -3.99
CA VAL A 100 -18.60 10.39 -3.67
C VAL A 100 -17.65 9.68 -4.64
N LYS A 101 -16.50 10.31 -4.92
CA LYS A 101 -15.40 9.74 -5.70
C LYS A 101 -14.05 9.99 -5.02
N PRO A 102 -13.13 8.99 -4.98
CA PRO A 102 -13.35 7.60 -5.38
C PRO A 102 -14.37 6.89 -4.47
N ALA A 103 -14.92 5.75 -4.90
CA ALA A 103 -15.79 4.94 -4.06
C ALA A 103 -14.96 4.08 -3.08
N SER A 104 -15.54 3.69 -1.95
CA SER A 104 -14.89 2.78 -1.00
C SER A 104 -14.55 1.43 -1.65
N SER A 105 -15.37 0.99 -2.61
CA SER A 105 -15.12 -0.20 -3.41
C SER A 105 -13.86 -0.09 -4.26
N ASP A 106 -13.55 1.10 -4.78
CA ASP A 106 -12.34 1.35 -5.59
C ASP A 106 -11.09 1.30 -4.71
N VAL A 107 -11.19 1.89 -3.51
CA VAL A 107 -10.13 1.87 -2.50
C VAL A 107 -9.80 0.45 -2.03
N LEU A 108 -10.82 -0.38 -1.83
CA LEU A 108 -10.62 -1.77 -1.40
C LEU A 108 -9.98 -2.61 -2.50
N ASP A 109 -10.25 -2.34 -3.77
CA ASP A 109 -9.60 -3.06 -4.88
C ASP A 109 -8.10 -2.83 -4.90
N ILE A 110 -7.67 -1.58 -4.74
CA ILE A 110 -6.23 -1.28 -4.73
C ILE A 110 -5.53 -1.80 -3.46
N SER A 111 -6.28 -1.97 -2.37
CA SER A 111 -5.72 -2.34 -1.06
C SER A 111 -5.73 -3.85 -0.78
N VAL A 112 -6.63 -4.60 -1.41
CA VAL A 112 -6.83 -6.03 -1.13
C VAL A 112 -6.66 -6.83 -2.43
N VAL A 113 -5.44 -7.32 -2.65
CA VAL A 113 -5.04 -8.02 -3.89
C VAL A 113 -6.02 -9.12 -4.32
N PRO A 114 -6.48 -10.03 -3.44
CA PRO A 114 -7.47 -11.03 -3.83
C PRO A 114 -8.78 -10.46 -4.39
N LEU A 115 -9.25 -9.34 -3.85
CA LEU A 115 -10.48 -8.69 -4.31
C LEU A 115 -10.30 -8.10 -5.71
N CYS A 116 -9.16 -7.47 -5.95
CA CYS A 116 -8.77 -6.98 -7.28
C CYS A 116 -8.72 -8.10 -8.31
N LEU A 117 -8.05 -9.23 -7.99
CA LEU A 117 -7.94 -10.37 -8.89
C LEU A 117 -9.33 -10.97 -9.21
N GLU A 118 -10.21 -11.08 -8.21
CA GLU A 118 -11.56 -11.60 -8.44
C GLU A 118 -12.40 -10.67 -9.32
N ARG A 119 -12.35 -9.35 -9.08
CA ARG A 119 -13.06 -8.39 -9.93
C ARG A 119 -12.51 -8.39 -11.35
N ALA A 120 -11.19 -8.46 -11.53
CA ALA A 120 -10.57 -8.60 -12.84
C ALA A 120 -11.04 -9.87 -13.57
N ARG A 121 -11.10 -11.01 -12.87
CA ARG A 121 -11.64 -12.28 -13.40
C ARG A 121 -13.08 -12.13 -13.86
N LEU A 122 -13.94 -11.48 -13.07
CA LEU A 122 -15.34 -11.22 -13.41
C LEU A 122 -15.50 -10.31 -14.65
N GLN A 123 -14.52 -9.45 -14.92
CA GLN A 123 -14.46 -8.62 -16.13
C GLN A 123 -13.82 -9.33 -17.33
N GLY A 124 -13.49 -10.62 -17.22
CA GLY A 124 -12.85 -11.39 -18.28
C GLY A 124 -11.36 -11.11 -18.47
N ILE A 125 -10.73 -10.41 -17.53
CA ILE A 125 -9.28 -10.21 -17.53
C ILE A 125 -8.63 -11.50 -17.00
N PRO A 126 -7.63 -12.07 -17.71
CA PRO A 126 -6.95 -13.25 -17.24
C PRO A 126 -6.17 -12.96 -15.96
N VAL A 127 -6.35 -13.79 -14.95
CA VAL A 127 -5.66 -13.71 -13.65
C VAL A 127 -5.02 -15.05 -13.33
N CYS A 128 -4.01 -15.04 -12.46
CA CYS A 128 -3.43 -16.28 -11.93
C CYS A 128 -4.39 -16.98 -10.96
N ASP A 129 -4.19 -18.29 -10.80
CA ASP A 129 -4.84 -19.03 -9.72
C ASP A 129 -4.37 -18.48 -8.37
N TRP A 130 -5.31 -18.18 -7.48
CA TRP A 130 -5.03 -17.63 -6.17
C TRP A 130 -5.94 -18.27 -5.12
N GLY A 131 -5.52 -18.19 -3.87
CA GLY A 131 -6.30 -18.64 -2.72
C GLY A 131 -5.80 -18.03 -1.42
N ILE A 132 -6.61 -18.12 -0.38
CA ILE A 132 -6.24 -17.70 0.96
C ILE A 132 -5.77 -18.96 1.72
N SER A 133 -4.53 -18.94 2.20
CA SER A 133 -3.98 -20.01 3.04
C SER A 133 -3.50 -19.43 4.37
N GLN A 134 -3.74 -20.17 5.44
CA GLN A 134 -3.21 -19.91 6.79
C GLN A 134 -2.04 -20.85 7.13
N GLY A 135 -1.58 -21.65 6.16
CA GLY A 135 -0.58 -22.69 6.37
C GLY A 135 0.26 -22.92 5.12
N TYR A 136 0.37 -24.19 4.72
CA TYR A 136 1.16 -24.57 3.55
C TYR A 136 0.61 -23.94 2.25
N VAL A 137 1.52 -23.55 1.36
CA VAL A 137 1.24 -23.09 0.00
C VAL A 137 2.22 -23.83 -0.93
N PRO A 138 1.76 -24.40 -2.06
CA PRO A 138 2.65 -25.08 -3.00
C PRO A 138 3.71 -24.12 -3.55
N ILE A 139 4.92 -24.61 -3.79
CA ILE A 139 6.01 -23.82 -4.36
C ILE A 139 6.19 -24.13 -5.86
N PRO A 140 6.51 -23.14 -6.71
CA PRO A 140 6.66 -21.71 -6.39
C PRO A 140 5.31 -21.00 -6.24
N SER A 141 5.21 -20.05 -5.30
CA SER A 141 4.04 -19.20 -5.11
C SER A 141 4.42 -17.76 -4.74
N ILE A 142 3.56 -16.81 -5.13
CA ILE A 142 3.63 -15.42 -4.66
C ILE A 142 2.77 -15.32 -3.40
N LEU A 143 3.38 -14.86 -2.31
CA LEU A 143 2.69 -14.70 -1.03
C LEU A 143 2.38 -13.23 -0.79
N TYR A 144 1.10 -12.93 -0.57
CA TYR A 144 0.63 -11.62 -0.16
C TYR A 144 -0.04 -11.74 1.20
N GLY A 145 0.55 -11.09 2.21
CA GLY A 145 -0.02 -11.09 3.56
C GLY A 145 -1.26 -10.20 3.62
N ILE A 146 -2.40 -10.77 3.98
CA ILE A 146 -3.61 -10.00 4.29
C ILE A 146 -3.60 -9.75 5.78
N ASN A 147 -3.14 -8.56 6.20
CA ASN A 147 -3.19 -8.18 7.61
C ASN A 147 -4.31 -7.17 7.86
N TYR A 148 -5.42 -7.66 8.40
CA TYR A 148 -6.57 -6.82 8.78
C TYR A 148 -6.25 -5.80 9.87
N PHE A 149 -5.17 -6.01 10.65
CA PHE A 149 -4.75 -5.14 11.75
C PHE A 149 -3.44 -4.40 11.44
N ALA A 150 -2.87 -4.55 10.24
CA ALA A 150 -1.73 -3.74 9.85
C ALA A 150 -2.21 -2.30 9.65
N SER A 151 -1.85 -1.44 10.58
CA SER A 151 -1.79 0.00 10.32
C SER A 151 -0.38 0.30 9.83
N THR A 152 -0.25 1.03 8.74
CA THR A 152 1.00 1.72 8.41
C THR A 152 1.11 2.89 9.38
N ALA A 153 1.75 2.66 10.52
CA ALA A 153 2.11 3.73 11.46
C ALA A 153 3.24 4.59 10.88
#